data_AF-A0A7W0ZF00-F1
#
_entry.id   AF-A0A7W0ZF00-F1
#
_cell.length_a   1.000
_cell.length_b   1.000
_cell.length_c   1.000
_cell.angle_alpha   90.00
_cell.angle_beta   90.00
_cell.angle_gamma   90.00
#
_symmetry.space_group_name_H-M   'P 1'
#
loop_
_entity.id
_entity.type
_entity.pdbx_description
1 polymer ?
#
loop_
_entity_poly.entity_id
_entity_poly.type
_entity_poly.pdbx_seq_one_letter_code
_entity_poly.pdbx_strand_id
1 'polypeptide(L)'
;MISRVRQLITRIDDDLHRRLKERARDQRRSVNALVTEVLEDAVPNESPRARFRRRLKERGMLVELDVPEPTLTRAEVREMLRGEAGKAVLEALEEDRADRF
;
A
#
# COMPACT_ATOMS: atom_id res chain seq x y z
N MET A 1 1.42 24.96 -15.42
CA MET A 1 2.78 24.41 -15.64
C MET A 1 2.67 23.40 -16.79
N ILE A 2 3.23 23.67 -17.97
CA ILE A 2 3.22 22.72 -19.08
C ILE A 2 4.28 21.66 -18.77
N SER A 3 3.87 20.41 -18.54
CA SER A 3 4.81 19.30 -18.38
C SER A 3 5.55 19.07 -19.71
N ARG A 4 6.88 19.12 -19.71
CA ARG A 4 7.67 18.84 -20.91
C ARG A 4 7.77 17.33 -21.11
N VAL A 5 7.19 16.83 -22.20
CA VAL A 5 7.32 15.42 -22.63
C VAL A 5 8.61 15.24 -23.42
N ARG A 6 9.36 14.17 -23.16
CA ARG A 6 10.54 13.75 -23.95
C ARG A 6 10.22 12.45 -24.69
N GLN A 7 10.74 12.30 -25.91
CA GLN A 7 10.59 11.08 -26.70
C GLN A 7 11.77 10.14 -26.46
N LEU A 8 11.47 8.86 -26.28
CA LEU A 8 12.45 7.77 -26.16
C LEU A 8 12.32 6.85 -27.38
N ILE A 9 13.40 6.69 -28.13
CA ILE A 9 13.47 5.74 -29.26
C ILE A 9 14.41 4.60 -28.84
N THR A 10 13.87 3.38 -28.78
CA THR A 10 14.62 2.16 -28.41
C THR A 10 14.44 1.10 -29.49
N ARG A 11 15.46 0.27 -29.69
CA ARG A 11 15.37 -0.89 -30.58
C ARG A 11 14.86 -2.07 -29.76
N ILE A 12 13.80 -2.70 -30.25
CA ILE A 12 13.25 -3.95 -29.73
C ILE A 12 13.15 -4.95 -30.87
N ASP A 13 13.22 -6.24 -30.55
CA ASP A 13 12.98 -7.28 -31.55
C ASP A 13 11.50 -7.35 -31.95
N ASP A 14 11.24 -7.95 -33.11
CA ASP A 14 9.89 -8.03 -33.69
C ASP A 14 8.93 -8.88 -32.84
N ASP A 15 9.44 -9.89 -32.13
CA ASP A 15 8.62 -10.73 -31.25
C ASP A 15 8.09 -9.92 -30.06
N LEU A 16 8.97 -9.16 -29.40
CA LEU A 16 8.61 -8.27 -28.32
C LEU A 16 7.62 -7.21 -28.79
N HIS A 17 7.83 -6.61 -29.96
CA HIS A 17 6.91 -5.64 -30.52
C HIS A 17 5.52 -6.23 -30.78
N ARG A 18 5.45 -7.46 -31.32
CA ARG A 18 4.19 -8.18 -31.54
C ARG A 18 3.45 -8.44 -30.23
N ARG A 19 4.14 -8.96 -29.21
CA ARG A 19 3.55 -9.25 -27.89
C ARG A 19 3.05 -7.99 -27.18
N LEU A 20 3.77 -6.87 -27.33
CA LEU A 20 3.33 -5.56 -26.81
C LEU A 20 2.04 -5.08 -27.49
N LYS A 21 1.91 -5.26 -28.81
CA LYS A 21 0.68 -4.91 -29.54
C LYS A 21 -0.52 -5.77 -29.12
N GLU A 22 -0.32 -7.08 -29.00
CA GLU A 22 -1.35 -8.01 -28.53
C GLU A 22 -1.84 -7.61 -27.14
N ARG A 23 -0.91 -7.42 -26.20
CA ARG A 23 -1.25 -6.99 -24.83
C ARG A 23 -1.95 -5.63 -24.78
N ALA A 24 -1.51 -4.66 -25.58
CA ALA A 24 -2.14 -3.35 -25.64
C ALA A 24 -3.58 -3.43 -26.17
N ARG A 25 -3.82 -4.29 -27.18
CA ARG A 25 -5.15 -4.54 -27.74
C ARG A 25 -6.08 -5.17 -26.71
N ASP A 26 -5.62 -6.18 -25.98
CA ASP A 26 -6.41 -6.86 -24.94
C ASP A 26 -6.85 -5.88 -23.85
N GLN A 27 -5.97 -4.92 -23.51
CA GLN A 27 -6.25 -3.88 -22.52
C GLN A 27 -6.97 -2.64 -23.09
N ARG A 28 -7.28 -2.62 -24.40
CA ARG A 28 -7.88 -1.46 -25.10
C ARG A 28 -7.09 -0.16 -24.90
N ARG A 29 -5.75 -0.26 -24.88
CA ARG A 29 -4.83 0.86 -24.68
C ARG A 29 -3.91 1.03 -25.88
N SER A 30 -3.31 2.22 -26.02
CA SER A 30 -2.25 2.43 -27.00
C SER A 30 -0.97 1.73 -26.53
N VAL A 31 -0.14 1.28 -27.49
CA VAL A 31 1.16 0.68 -27.17
C VAL A 31 2.02 1.66 -26.36
N ASN A 32 2.00 2.95 -26.69
CA ASN A 32 2.73 3.96 -25.93
C ASN A 32 2.24 4.07 -24.48
N ALA A 33 0.92 4.07 -24.25
CA ALA A 33 0.38 4.15 -22.89
C ALA A 33 0.72 2.90 -22.07
N LEU A 34 0.76 1.72 -22.69
CA LEU A 34 1.21 0.48 -22.04
C LEU A 34 2.71 0.53 -21.73
N VAL A 35 3.53 0.94 -22.69
CA VAL A 35 5.00 0.99 -22.53
C VAL A 35 5.39 2.02 -21.47
N THR A 36 4.77 3.20 -21.45
CA THR A 36 5.04 4.22 -20.42
C THR A 36 4.76 3.69 -19.03
N GLU A 37 3.61 3.06 -18.80
CA GLU A 37 3.27 2.48 -17.49
C GLU A 37 4.26 1.38 -17.09
N VAL A 38 4.59 0.45 -18.00
CA VAL A 38 5.58 -0.60 -17.72
C VAL A 38 6.95 -0.01 -17.36
N LEU A 39 7.34 1.10 -17.99
CA LEU A 39 8.58 1.80 -17.68
C LEU A 39 8.51 2.55 -16.34
N GLU A 40 7.37 3.13 -15.98
CA GLU A 40 7.13 3.76 -14.67
C GLU A 40 7.22 2.73 -13.54
N ASP A 41 6.61 1.55 -13.74
CA ASP A 41 6.68 0.44 -12.80
C ASP A 41 8.10 -0.14 -12.68
N ALA A 42 8.80 -0.25 -13.80
CA ALA A 42 10.18 -0.76 -13.82
C ALA A 42 11.20 0.22 -13.22
N VAL A 43 10.91 1.52 -13.28
CA VAL A 43 11.78 2.59 -12.77
C VAL A 43 11.00 3.46 -11.79
N PRO A 44 10.59 2.89 -10.63
CA PRO A 44 9.77 3.62 -9.70
C PRO A 44 10.53 4.84 -9.16
N ASN A 45 9.82 5.95 -9.00
CA ASN A 45 10.37 7.18 -8.44
C ASN A 45 10.57 7.06 -6.93
N GLU A 46 11.55 6.25 -6.54
CA GLU A 46 11.88 5.98 -5.16
C GLU A 46 12.97 6.93 -4.66
N SER A 47 12.79 7.41 -3.43
CA SER A 47 13.86 8.07 -2.69
C SER A 47 15.08 7.14 -2.58
N PRO A 48 16.32 7.67 -2.51
CA PRO A 48 17.52 6.86 -2.34
C PRO A 48 17.43 5.89 -1.16
N ARG A 49 16.74 6.30 -0.08
CA ARG A 49 16.50 5.49 1.11
C ARG A 49 15.55 4.32 0.84
N ALA A 50 14.45 4.55 0.12
CA ALA A 50 13.51 3.50 -0.27
C ALA A 50 14.19 2.47 -1.20
N ARG A 51 14.97 2.95 -2.17
CA ARG A 51 15.74 2.09 -3.08
C ARG A 51 16.77 1.24 -2.36
N PHE A 52 17.47 1.81 -1.37
CA PHE A 52 18.42 1.08 -0.54
C PHE A 52 17.73 0.00 0.30
N ARG A 53 16.59 0.32 0.95
CA ARG A 53 15.79 -0.65 1.70
C ARG A 53 15.28 -1.79 0.82
N ARG A 54 14.76 -1.49 -0.37
CA ARG A 54 14.30 -2.52 -1.33
C ARG A 54 15.42 -3.49 -1.68
N ARG A 55 16.61 -2.98 -2.00
CA ARG A 55 17.79 -3.81 -2.26
C ARG A 55 18.21 -4.68 -1.07
N LEU A 56 18.11 -4.17 0.16
CA LEU A 56 18.40 -4.98 1.34
C LEU A 56 17.35 -6.08 1.53
N LYS A 57 16.08 -5.79 1.29
CA LYS A 57 14.97 -6.76 1.35
C LYS A 57 15.12 -7.86 0.29
N GLU A 58 15.37 -7.50 -0.96
CA GLU A 58 15.62 -8.44 -2.07
C GLU A 58 16.81 -9.37 -1.81
N ARG A 59 17.84 -8.87 -1.11
CA ARG A 59 19.03 -9.65 -0.75
C ARG A 59 18.88 -10.44 0.56
N GLY A 60 17.70 -10.43 1.18
CA GLY A 60 17.46 -11.09 2.48
C GLY A 60 18.24 -10.47 3.65
N MET A 61 18.78 -9.27 3.47
CA MET A 61 19.56 -8.53 4.48
C MET A 61 18.71 -7.57 5.33
N LEU A 62 17.41 -7.47 5.04
CA LEU A 62 16.46 -6.68 5.81
C LEU A 62 15.29 -7.57 6.22
N VAL A 63 15.17 -7.82 7.52
CA VAL A 63 13.98 -8.41 8.13
C VAL A 63 13.14 -7.27 8.67
N GLU A 64 11.92 -7.11 8.15
CA GLU A 64 10.92 -6.23 8.77
C GLU A 64 10.24 -7.03 9.88
N LEU A 65 10.59 -6.70 11.12
CA LEU A 65 9.91 -7.25 12.29
C LEU A 65 8.52 -6.64 12.35
N ASP A 66 7.52 -7.48 12.57
CA ASP A 66 6.19 -7.00 12.94
C ASP A 66 6.34 -6.42 14.35
N VAL A 67 6.38 -5.08 14.43
CA VAL A 67 6.47 -4.41 15.73
C VAL A 67 5.07 -4.44 16.31
N PRO A 68 4.85 -5.11 17.45
CA PRO A 68 3.52 -5.15 18.05
C PRO A 68 3.03 -3.72 18.27
N GLU A 69 1.74 -3.49 18.01
CA GLU A 69 1.13 -2.20 18.30
C GLU A 69 1.42 -1.81 19.75
N PRO A 70 1.77 -0.54 20.01
CA PRO A 70 2.07 -0.10 21.37
C PRO A 70 0.86 -0.35 22.27
N THR A 71 1.10 -1.02 23.40
CA THR A 71 0.06 -1.24 24.42
C THR A 71 -0.47 0.10 24.90
N LEU A 72 -1.80 0.27 24.87
CA LEU A 72 -2.45 1.47 25.40
C LEU A 72 -2.08 1.68 26.87
N THR A 73 -1.76 2.91 27.21
CA THR A 73 -1.57 3.34 28.58
C THR A 73 -2.91 3.35 29.33
N ARG A 74 -2.85 3.31 30.67
CA ARG A 74 -4.04 3.42 31.51
C ARG A 74 -4.84 4.70 31.26
N ALA A 75 -4.19 5.78 30.84
CA ALA A 75 -4.86 7.04 30.51
C ALA A 75 -5.66 6.91 29.20
N GLU A 76 -5.05 6.34 28.16
CA GLU A 76 -5.71 6.12 26.86
C GLU A 76 -6.89 5.15 26.97
N VAL A 77 -6.73 4.08 27.76
CA VAL A 77 -7.85 3.16 28.06
C VAL A 77 -9.00 3.90 28.75
N ARG A 78 -8.71 4.81 29.70
CA ARG A 78 -9.76 5.60 30.35
C ARG A 78 -10.47 6.55 29.40
N GLU A 79 -9.74 7.23 28.52
CA GLU A 79 -10.37 8.11 27.52
C GLU A 79 -11.24 7.31 26.55
N MET A 80 -10.76 6.16 26.08
CA MET A 80 -11.52 5.25 25.21
C MET A 80 -12.82 4.78 25.90
N LEU A 81 -12.75 4.46 27.19
CA LEU A 81 -13.89 4.03 27.99
C LEU A 81 -14.82 5.18 28.43
N ARG A 82 -14.50 6.46 28.19
CA ARG A 82 -15.45 7.56 28.45
C ARG A 82 -16.52 7.68 27.37
N GLY A 83 -16.29 7.11 26.19
CA GLY A 83 -17.22 7.12 25.08
C GLY A 83 -18.25 5.98 25.14
N GLU A 84 -18.81 5.65 23.98
CA GLU A 84 -19.86 4.63 23.82
C GLU A 84 -19.45 3.25 24.35
N ALA A 85 -18.15 2.93 24.28
CA ALA A 85 -17.62 1.66 24.79
C ALA A 85 -17.83 1.48 26.30
N GLY A 86 -17.63 2.53 27.11
CA GLY A 86 -17.89 2.45 28.54
C GLY A 86 -19.37 2.44 28.88
N LYS A 87 -20.19 3.13 28.07
CA LYS A 87 -21.64 3.12 28.23
C LYS A 87 -22.22 1.73 28.01
N ALA A 88 -21.81 1.03 26.96
CA ALA A 88 -22.23 -0.35 26.69
C ALA A 88 -21.84 -1.31 27.82
N VAL A 89 -20.65 -1.15 28.41
CA VAL A 89 -20.22 -1.95 29.57
C VAL A 89 -21.08 -1.66 30.80
N LEU A 90 -21.44 -0.39 31.04
CA LEU A 90 -22.31 -0.03 32.16
C LEU A 90 -23.72 -0.59 31.99
N GLU A 91 -24.30 -0.48 30.79
CA GLU A 91 -25.63 -1.03 30.49
C GLU A 91 -25.67 -2.56 30.72
N ALA A 92 -24.69 -3.30 30.21
CA ALA A 92 -24.59 -4.74 30.44
C ALA A 92 -24.44 -5.12 31.92
N LEU A 93 -23.72 -4.30 32.71
CA LEU A 93 -23.57 -4.51 34.15
C LEU A 93 -24.85 -4.15 34.93
N GLU A 94 -25.67 -3.24 34.42
CA GLU A 94 -26.97 -2.93 35.00
C GLU A 94 -27.99 -4.03 34.71
N GLU A 95 -28.00 -4.56 33.48
CA GLU A 95 -28.82 -5.73 33.11
C GLU A 95 -28.49 -6.95 34.00
N ASP A 96 -27.21 -7.31 34.17
CA ASP A 96 -26.80 -8.45 35.00
C ASP A 96 -27.16 -8.26 36.50
N ARG A 97 -27.22 -7.01 36.98
CA ARG A 97 -27.70 -6.71 38.34
C ARG A 97 -29.22 -6.79 38.44
N ALA A 98 -29.94 -6.39 37.41
CA ALA A 98 -31.40 -6.45 37.38
C ALA A 98 -31.89 -7.91 37.35
N ASP A 99 -31.21 -8.80 36.65
CA ASP A 99 -31.53 -10.24 36.57
C ASP A 99 -31.27 -11.01 37.87
N ARG A 100 -30.59 -10.40 38.86
CA ARG A 100 -30.30 -11.01 40.17
C ARG A 100 -31.33 -10.70 41.26
N PHE A 101 -32.39 -9.95 40.96
CA PHE A 101 -33.48 -9.60 41.89
C PHE A 101 -34.86 -9.85 41.27
#